data_AF-D0UMN4-F1
#
_entry.id   AF-D0UMN4-F1
#
_cell.length_a   1.000
_cell.length_b   1.000
_cell.length_c   1.000
_cell.angle_alpha   90.00
_cell.angle_beta   90.00
_cell.angle_gamma   90.00
#
_symmetry.space_group_name_H-M   'P 1'
#
loop_
_entity.id
_entity.type
_entity.pdbx_description
1 polymer ?
#
loop_
_entity_poly.entity_id
_entity_poly.type
_entity_poly.pdbx_seq_one_letter_code
_entity_poly.pdbx_strand_id
1 'polypeptide(L)'
;GRNCLVPNQGYLSEAGASLVDQKLQLNIVPKTKVVKLASETFNYTALDKATALTKKNVSERFPKFGRHFHRIGLPPKSGSFQLFVRGFRDADYWLRRFESEALPEHIVKEFQRLFERLVILDYIIRNTDRGNDNWLIKYVKGDKETSLQTEIKLAAIDNGLA
;
A
#
# COMPACT_ATOMS: atom_id res chain seq x y z
N GLY A 1 14.86 -7.57 13.77
CA GLY A 1 14.62 -6.45 12.83
C GLY A 1 15.89 -6.17 12.07
N ARG A 2 15.83 -5.35 11.00
CA ARG A 2 17.03 -4.91 10.28
C ARG A 2 17.68 -3.76 11.06
N ASN A 3 18.93 -3.92 11.48
CA ASN A 3 19.62 -2.96 12.35
C ASN A 3 19.86 -1.59 11.68
N CYS A 4 19.79 -1.52 10.35
CA CYS A 4 19.92 -0.27 9.59
C CYS A 4 18.63 0.54 9.47
N LEU A 5 17.49 0.01 9.95
CA LEU A 5 16.19 0.68 9.86
C LEU A 5 15.74 1.19 11.24
N VAL A 6 15.10 2.36 11.25
CA VAL A 6 14.56 2.93 12.49
C VAL A 6 13.39 2.06 12.99
N PRO A 7 13.39 1.62 14.27
CA PRO A 7 12.33 0.77 14.80
C PRO A 7 10.94 1.42 14.72
N ASN A 8 9.93 0.63 14.36
CA ASN A 8 8.51 1.01 14.39
C ASN A 8 8.13 2.22 13.50
N GLN A 9 8.91 2.50 12.46
CA GLN A 9 8.63 3.59 11.50
C GLN A 9 8.22 3.10 10.10
N GLY A 10 7.91 1.81 9.94
CA GLY A 10 7.57 1.25 8.62
C GLY A 10 6.38 1.95 7.94
N TYR A 11 5.39 2.40 8.72
CA TYR A 11 4.26 3.16 8.16
C TYR A 11 4.63 4.56 7.65
N LEU A 12 5.71 5.16 8.19
CA LEU A 12 6.27 6.40 7.65
C LEU A 12 7.07 6.13 6.38
N SER A 13 7.81 5.01 6.32
CA SER A 13 8.49 4.55 5.11
C SER A 13 7.50 4.38 3.94
N GLU A 14 6.37 3.70 4.18
CA GLU A 14 5.29 3.53 3.19
C GLU A 14 4.73 4.86 2.67
N ALA A 15 4.39 5.77 3.58
CA ALA A 15 3.88 7.09 3.19
C ALA A 15 4.96 7.95 2.51
N GLY A 16 6.22 7.78 2.91
CA GLY A 16 7.40 8.43 2.35
C GLY A 16 7.66 8.02 0.90
N ALA A 17 7.56 6.72 0.60
CA ALA A 17 7.68 6.22 -0.78
C ALA A 17 6.63 6.86 -1.70
N SER A 18 5.37 6.94 -1.25
CA SER A 18 4.32 7.64 -2.02
C SER A 18 4.59 9.14 -2.15
N LEU A 19 5.19 9.79 -1.16
CA LEU A 19 5.57 11.21 -1.24
C LEU A 19 6.69 11.43 -2.27
N VAL A 20 7.72 10.59 -2.27
CA VAL A 20 8.83 10.64 -3.23
C VAL A 20 8.33 10.39 -4.66
N ASP A 21 7.50 9.36 -4.84
CA ASP A 21 6.85 9.04 -6.12
C ASP A 21 6.09 10.24 -6.70
N GLN A 22 5.26 10.90 -5.87
CA GLN A 22 4.50 12.09 -6.28
C GLN A 22 5.43 13.26 -6.64
N LYS A 23 6.51 13.47 -5.88
CA LYS A 23 7.46 14.57 -6.08
C LYS A 23 8.28 14.40 -7.36
N LEU A 24 8.60 13.16 -7.72
CA LEU A 24 9.35 12.80 -8.92
C LEU A 24 8.45 12.48 -10.12
N GLN A 25 7.12 12.51 -9.94
CA GLN A 25 6.13 12.19 -10.98
C GLN A 25 6.34 10.79 -11.60
N LEU A 26 6.77 9.82 -10.78
CA LEU A 26 6.97 8.44 -11.23
C LEU A 26 5.62 7.75 -11.44
N ASN A 27 4.64 8.04 -10.57
CA ASN A 27 3.26 7.57 -10.64
C ASN A 27 3.14 6.04 -10.66
N ILE A 28 3.99 5.36 -9.87
CA ILE A 28 3.99 3.89 -9.73
C ILE A 28 3.64 3.43 -8.31
N VAL A 29 3.77 4.27 -7.28
CA VAL A 29 3.32 3.93 -5.92
C VAL A 29 1.83 4.28 -5.77
N PRO A 30 0.93 3.33 -5.46
CA PRO A 30 -0.45 3.65 -5.15
C PRO A 30 -0.50 4.63 -3.96
N LYS A 31 -1.33 5.68 -4.07
CA LYS A 31 -1.35 6.78 -3.10
C LYS A 31 -1.44 6.24 -1.67
N THR A 32 -0.42 6.57 -0.87
CA THR A 32 -0.29 6.11 0.51
C THR A 32 -0.08 7.29 1.44
N LYS A 33 -0.83 7.34 2.54
CA LYS A 33 -0.73 8.41 3.55
C LYS A 33 -0.84 7.83 4.96
N VAL A 34 -0.36 8.59 5.94
CA VAL A 34 -0.60 8.29 7.36
C VAL A 34 -2.03 8.67 7.70
N VAL A 35 -2.79 7.71 8.25
CA VAL A 35 -4.17 7.91 8.70
C VAL A 35 -4.34 7.38 10.12
N LYS A 36 -5.47 7.72 10.74
CA LYS A 36 -5.90 7.17 12.03
C LYS A 36 -7.24 6.45 11.86
N LEU A 37 -7.27 5.15 12.14
CA LEU A 37 -8.47 4.32 11.99
C LEU A 37 -8.73 3.50 13.25
N ALA A 38 -10.00 3.25 13.56
CA ALA A 38 -10.42 2.30 14.58
C ALA A 38 -11.35 1.26 13.94
N SER A 39 -11.12 -0.03 14.22
CA SER A 39 -11.94 -1.16 13.77
C SER A 39 -11.87 -2.28 14.80
N GLU A 40 -12.96 -2.98 15.08
CA GLU A 40 -12.98 -4.11 16.01
C GLU A 40 -12.07 -5.26 15.58
N THR A 41 -11.79 -5.36 14.28
CA THR A 41 -10.89 -6.36 13.70
C THR A 41 -9.40 -6.08 13.94
N PHE A 42 -9.03 -4.86 14.37
CA PHE A 42 -7.64 -4.55 14.69
C PHE A 42 -7.21 -5.15 16.04
N ASN A 43 -5.93 -5.45 16.19
CA ASN A 43 -5.39 -6.02 17.43
C ASN A 43 -5.26 -4.95 18.53
N TYR A 44 -6.13 -4.98 19.53
CA TYR A 44 -6.07 -4.11 20.72
C TYR A 44 -5.72 -4.88 21.98
N THR A 45 -5.18 -4.17 22.97
CA THR A 45 -4.97 -4.73 24.30
C THR A 45 -6.30 -5.09 24.96
N ALA A 46 -6.29 -6.06 25.89
CA ALA A 46 -7.48 -6.41 26.65
C ALA A 46 -8.05 -5.19 27.42
N LEU A 47 -7.16 -4.32 27.91
CA LEU A 47 -7.52 -3.09 28.60
C LEU A 47 -8.25 -2.10 27.69
N ASP A 48 -7.76 -1.90 26.46
CA ASP A 48 -8.42 -1.01 25.48
C ASP A 48 -9.84 -1.49 25.17
N LYS A 49 -10.01 -2.80 24.97
CA LYS A 49 -11.32 -3.42 24.70
C LYS A 49 -12.26 -3.26 25.88
N ALA A 50 -11.80 -3.58 27.10
CA ALA A 50 -12.58 -3.43 28.31
C ALA A 50 -13.00 -1.97 28.53
N THR A 51 -12.07 -1.03 28.38
CA THR A 51 -12.34 0.41 28.51
C THR A 51 -13.36 0.89 27.50
N ALA A 52 -13.25 0.46 26.25
CA ALA A 52 -14.21 0.80 25.19
C ALA A 52 -15.62 0.31 25.52
N LEU A 53 -15.75 -0.93 26.00
CA LEU A 53 -17.03 -1.52 26.42
C LEU A 53 -17.61 -0.81 27.65
N THR A 54 -16.81 -0.58 28.69
CA THR A 54 -17.27 0.11 29.90
C THR A 54 -17.77 1.52 29.57
N LYS A 55 -17.04 2.28 28.76
CA LYS A 55 -17.48 3.63 28.33
C LYS A 55 -18.77 3.59 27.52
N LYS A 56 -18.92 2.61 26.63
CA LYS A 56 -20.15 2.40 25.86
C LYS A 56 -21.33 2.11 26.80
N ASN A 57 -21.19 1.13 27.69
CA ASN A 57 -22.23 0.74 28.65
C ASN A 57 -22.62 1.88 29.59
N VAL A 58 -21.65 2.64 30.10
CA VAL A 58 -21.91 3.81 30.97
C VAL A 58 -22.63 4.91 30.18
N SER A 59 -22.22 5.16 28.93
CA SER A 59 -22.88 6.17 28.10
C SER A 59 -24.33 5.79 27.76
N GLU A 60 -24.60 4.51 27.50
CA GLU A 60 -25.95 3.99 27.22
C GLU A 60 -26.83 4.01 28.48
N ARG A 61 -26.31 3.56 29.62
CA ARG A 61 -27.06 3.44 30.88
C ARG A 61 -27.24 4.77 31.61
N PHE A 62 -26.24 5.65 31.54
CA PHE A 62 -26.26 6.95 32.21
C PHE A 62 -25.80 8.07 31.26
N PRO A 63 -26.69 8.57 30.38
CA PRO A 63 -26.34 9.57 29.35
C PRO A 63 -25.71 10.85 29.90
N LYS A 64 -26.04 11.24 31.15
CA LYS A 64 -25.45 12.40 31.83
C LYS A 64 -23.94 12.26 32.03
N PHE A 65 -23.44 11.05 32.28
CA PHE A 65 -22.01 10.77 32.39
C PHE A 65 -21.35 10.53 31.03
N GLY A 66 -22.07 9.92 30.08
CA GLY A 66 -21.59 9.68 28.71
C GLY A 66 -21.14 10.94 27.97
N ARG A 67 -21.81 12.07 28.18
CA ARG A 67 -21.47 13.38 27.58
C ARG A 67 -20.08 13.90 27.94
N HIS A 68 -19.47 13.38 29.01
CA HIS A 68 -18.12 13.76 29.43
C HIS A 68 -17.02 12.89 28.79
N PHE A 69 -17.39 11.82 28.09
CA PHE A 69 -16.42 11.00 27.38
C PHE A 69 -16.07 11.64 26.03
N HIS A 70 -14.84 12.16 25.94
CA HIS A 70 -14.26 12.66 24.68
C HIS A 70 -14.23 11.63 23.54
N ARG A 71 -14.33 10.33 23.87
CA ARG A 71 -14.36 9.24 22.91
C ARG A 71 -15.07 8.03 23.51
N ILE A 72 -15.96 7.44 22.70
CA ILE A 72 -16.60 6.14 22.95
C ILE A 72 -16.12 5.18 21.86
N GLY A 73 -15.82 3.94 22.25
CA GLY A 73 -15.25 2.92 21.35
C GLY A 73 -13.72 2.81 21.42
N LEU A 74 -13.16 2.00 20.52
CA LEU A 74 -11.74 1.65 20.48
C LEU A 74 -10.87 2.87 20.10
N PRO A 75 -9.65 2.98 20.65
CA PRO A 75 -8.74 4.07 20.29
C PRO A 75 -8.29 3.94 18.83
N PRO A 76 -8.25 5.02 18.03
CA PRO A 76 -7.77 4.94 16.67
C PRO A 76 -6.25 4.71 16.64
N LYS A 77 -5.81 3.83 15.75
CA LYS A 77 -4.41 3.50 15.51
C LYS A 77 -3.88 4.29 14.32
N SER A 78 -2.68 4.84 14.47
CA SER A 78 -1.97 5.47 13.36
C SER A 78 -1.31 4.40 12.50
N GLY A 79 -1.38 4.53 11.18
CA GLY A 79 -0.76 3.60 10.24
C GLY A 79 -0.78 4.14 8.81
N SER A 80 -0.09 3.45 7.91
CA SER A 80 -0.12 3.73 6.48
C SER A 80 -1.42 3.16 5.89
N PHE A 81 -2.03 3.93 5.00
CA PHE A 81 -3.18 3.49 4.24
C PHE A 81 -2.92 3.75 2.76
N GLN A 82 -2.73 2.65 2.03
CA GLN A 82 -2.43 2.62 0.61
C GLN A 82 -3.70 2.32 -0.18
N LEU A 83 -3.90 3.02 -1.30
CA LEU A 83 -5.00 2.71 -2.21
C LEU A 83 -4.82 1.33 -2.85
N PHE A 84 -5.87 0.52 -2.83
CA PHE A 84 -5.90 -0.78 -3.46
C PHE A 84 -5.94 -0.67 -4.99
N VAL A 85 -5.06 -1.41 -5.68
CA VAL A 85 -5.02 -1.48 -7.15
C VAL A 85 -5.60 -2.80 -7.65
N ARG A 86 -6.44 -2.73 -8.70
CA ARG A 86 -7.18 -3.89 -9.23
C ARG A 86 -6.56 -4.43 -10.52
N GLY A 87 -6.62 -5.74 -10.70
CA GLY A 87 -6.15 -6.41 -11.93
C GLY A 87 -4.63 -6.52 -12.05
N PHE A 88 -3.91 -6.27 -10.96
CA PHE A 88 -2.47 -6.46 -10.86
C PHE A 88 -2.16 -7.88 -10.34
N ARG A 89 -0.99 -8.39 -10.72
CA ARG A 89 -0.39 -9.65 -10.24
C ARG A 89 1.08 -9.38 -9.92
N ASP A 90 1.68 -10.25 -9.13
CA ASP A 90 3.11 -10.22 -8.80
C ASP A 90 3.96 -10.13 -10.07
N ALA A 91 5.06 -9.38 -10.01
CA ALA A 91 5.91 -9.22 -11.18
C ALA A 91 6.53 -10.54 -11.62
N ASP A 92 6.93 -11.42 -10.68
CA ASP A 92 7.46 -12.76 -10.98
C ASP A 92 6.51 -13.56 -11.89
N TYR A 93 5.20 -13.51 -11.62
CA TYR A 93 4.20 -14.19 -12.43
C TYR A 93 4.22 -13.74 -13.90
N TRP A 94 4.35 -12.43 -14.15
CA TRP A 94 4.36 -11.88 -15.50
C TRP A 94 5.71 -12.03 -16.19
N LEU A 95 6.80 -11.82 -15.47
CA LEU A 95 8.16 -11.96 -16.02
C LEU A 95 8.38 -13.37 -16.58
N ARG A 96 8.01 -14.41 -15.84
CA ARG A 96 8.08 -15.81 -16.33
C ARG A 96 7.24 -16.05 -17.58
N ARG A 97 6.08 -15.38 -17.70
CA ARG A 97 5.23 -15.48 -18.90
C ARG A 97 5.85 -14.78 -20.09
N PHE A 98 6.48 -13.63 -19.88
CA PHE A 98 7.14 -12.88 -20.94
C PHE A 98 8.38 -13.59 -21.50
N GLU A 99 8.99 -14.49 -20.73
CA GLU A 99 10.03 -15.40 -21.24
C GLU A 99 9.47 -16.40 -22.25
N SER A 100 8.26 -16.93 -22.02
CA SER A 100 7.61 -17.89 -22.93
C SER A 100 6.85 -17.22 -24.09
N GLU A 101 6.26 -16.05 -23.86
CA GLU A 101 5.44 -15.31 -24.80
C GLU A 101 5.99 -13.91 -24.96
N ALA A 102 6.73 -13.68 -26.05
CA ALA A 102 7.35 -12.40 -26.31
C ALA A 102 6.29 -11.28 -26.43
N LEU A 103 6.55 -10.19 -25.71
CA LEU A 103 5.73 -8.99 -25.77
C LEU A 103 5.94 -8.24 -27.09
N PRO A 104 4.91 -7.54 -27.61
CA PRO A 104 5.09 -6.61 -28.71
C PRO A 104 6.11 -5.52 -28.38
N GLU A 105 6.90 -5.08 -29.37
CA GLU A 105 8.02 -4.14 -29.15
C GLU A 105 7.62 -2.83 -28.44
N HIS A 106 6.44 -2.29 -28.76
CA HIS A 106 5.93 -1.08 -28.10
C HIS A 106 5.65 -1.29 -26.61
N ILE A 107 5.16 -2.47 -26.21
CA ILE A 107 4.92 -2.83 -24.81
C ILE A 107 6.23 -3.08 -24.08
N VAL A 108 7.23 -3.68 -24.73
CA VAL A 108 8.57 -3.84 -24.15
C VAL A 108 9.17 -2.47 -23.80
N LYS A 109 9.08 -1.50 -24.71
CA LYS A 109 9.56 -0.13 -24.46
C LYS A 109 8.78 0.57 -23.34
N GLU A 110 7.47 0.36 -23.25
CA GLU A 110 6.65 0.92 -22.17
C GLU A 110 6.99 0.27 -20.82
N PHE A 111 7.13 -1.06 -20.79
CA PHE A 111 7.54 -1.82 -19.61
C PHE A 111 8.91 -1.36 -19.09
N GLN A 112 9.89 -1.22 -19.98
CA GLN A 112 11.23 -0.76 -19.65
C GLN A 112 11.19 0.61 -18.96
N ARG A 113 10.40 1.56 -19.46
CA ARG A 113 10.22 2.89 -18.84
C ARG A 113 9.58 2.81 -17.46
N LEU A 114 8.60 1.92 -17.27
CA LEU A 114 7.97 1.70 -15.97
C LEU A 114 8.96 1.08 -14.97
N PHE A 115 9.76 0.13 -15.44
CA PHE A 115 10.78 -0.52 -14.64
C PHE A 115 11.89 0.47 -14.23
N GLU A 116 12.33 1.34 -15.13
CA GLU A 116 13.29 2.41 -14.83
C GLU A 116 12.76 3.34 -13.71
N ARG A 117 11.47 3.65 -13.70
CA ARG A 117 10.86 4.43 -12.61
C ARG A 117 10.90 3.68 -11.28
N LEU A 118 10.68 2.36 -11.29
CA LEU A 118 10.82 1.52 -10.09
C LEU A 118 12.26 1.55 -9.57
N VAL A 119 13.24 1.40 -10.46
CA VAL A 119 14.67 1.45 -10.12
C VAL A 119 15.03 2.82 -9.52
N ILE A 120 14.57 3.92 -10.12
CA ILE A 120 14.79 5.27 -9.60
C ILE A 120 14.20 5.41 -8.19
N LEU A 121 12.95 5.00 -8.00
CA LEU A 121 12.28 5.06 -6.70
C LEU A 121 13.07 4.30 -5.64
N ASP A 122 13.28 3.00 -5.87
CA ASP A 122 13.91 2.10 -4.89
C ASP A 122 15.35 2.50 -4.59
N TYR A 123 16.08 3.02 -5.57
CA TYR A 123 17.43 3.52 -5.35
C TYR A 123 17.45 4.79 -4.49
N ILE A 124 16.57 5.75 -4.77
CA ILE A 124 16.49 7.02 -4.03
C ILE A 124 16.07 6.80 -2.58
N ILE A 125 15.07 5.96 -2.35
CA ILE A 125 14.61 5.64 -0.98
C ILE A 125 15.48 4.58 -0.31
N ARG A 126 16.44 4.01 -1.04
CA ARG A 126 17.28 2.89 -0.62
C ARG A 126 16.46 1.71 -0.06
N ASN A 127 15.44 1.30 -0.82
CA ASN A 127 14.59 0.19 -0.43
C ASN A 127 15.41 -1.08 -0.17
N THR A 128 15.25 -1.65 1.02
CA THR A 128 16.01 -2.82 1.45
C THR A 128 15.28 -4.14 1.19
N ASP A 129 14.01 -4.10 0.76
CA ASP A 129 13.13 -5.28 0.65
C ASP A 129 12.39 -5.42 -0.69
N ARG A 130 13.01 -5.01 -1.81
CA ARG A 130 12.41 -5.21 -3.13
C ARG A 130 12.69 -6.61 -3.69
N GLY A 131 11.77 -7.54 -3.49
CA GLY A 131 11.66 -8.80 -4.25
C GLY A 131 10.70 -8.68 -5.45
N ASN A 132 10.70 -9.66 -6.37
CA ASN A 132 9.79 -9.71 -7.53
C ASN A 132 8.32 -10.03 -7.18
N ASP A 133 8.05 -10.34 -5.93
CA ASP A 133 6.75 -10.47 -5.28
C ASP A 133 6.24 -9.13 -4.72
N ASN A 134 7.13 -8.18 -4.45
CA ASN A 134 6.79 -6.89 -3.81
C ASN A 134 6.53 -5.75 -4.80
N TRP A 135 6.45 -6.02 -6.10
CA TRP A 135 5.95 -5.07 -7.08
C TRP A 135 5.07 -5.82 -8.07
N LEU A 136 4.07 -5.11 -8.58
CA LEU A 136 3.00 -5.72 -9.34
C LEU A 136 3.01 -5.22 -10.78
N ILE A 137 2.59 -6.10 -11.68
CA ILE A 137 2.35 -5.79 -13.08
C ILE A 137 0.87 -6.04 -13.38
N LYS A 138 0.25 -5.11 -14.10
CA LYS A 138 -1.03 -5.31 -14.79
C LYS A 138 -0.73 -5.31 -16.28
N TYR A 139 -1.02 -6.42 -16.93
CA TYR A 139 -0.93 -6.53 -18.39
C TYR A 139 -2.29 -6.95 -18.94
N VAL A 140 -2.81 -6.18 -19.89
CA VAL A 140 -4.06 -6.44 -20.59
C VAL A 140 -3.72 -6.58 -22.06
N LYS A 141 -3.91 -7.78 -22.61
CA LYS A 141 -3.74 -8.03 -24.04
C LYS A 141 -4.90 -7.38 -24.78
N GLY A 142 -4.59 -6.54 -25.75
CA GLY A 142 -5.60 -5.90 -26.57
C GLY A 142 -6.37 -6.93 -27.40
N ASP A 143 -7.61 -6.59 -27.70
CA ASP A 143 -8.51 -7.38 -28.51
C ASP A 143 -9.14 -6.50 -29.59
N LYS A 144 -9.03 -6.95 -30.84
CA LYS A 144 -9.47 -6.22 -32.02
C LYS A 144 -10.99 -6.18 -32.11
N GLU A 145 -11.70 -7.17 -31.57
CA GLU A 145 -13.17 -7.21 -31.61
C GLU A 145 -13.78 -6.20 -30.64
N THR A 146 -13.16 -6.02 -29.47
CA THR A 146 -13.63 -5.08 -28.43
C THR A 146 -12.99 -3.69 -28.51
N SER A 147 -12.15 -3.43 -29.52
CA SER A 147 -11.33 -2.20 -29.63
C SER A 147 -10.45 -1.92 -28.40
N LEU A 148 -10.14 -2.95 -27.62
CA LEU A 148 -9.35 -2.83 -26.40
C LEU A 148 -7.87 -2.73 -26.79
N GLN A 149 -7.21 -1.66 -26.35
CA GLN A 149 -5.77 -1.51 -26.58
C GLN A 149 -4.97 -2.35 -25.58
N THR A 150 -3.83 -2.86 -26.04
CA THR A 150 -2.87 -3.52 -25.15
C THR A 150 -2.29 -2.50 -24.17
N GLU A 151 -2.35 -2.79 -22.88
CA GLU A 151 -1.90 -1.89 -21.81
C GLU A 151 -0.97 -2.64 -20.84
N ILE A 152 0.12 -2.00 -20.42
CA ILE A 152 0.95 -2.47 -19.30
C ILE A 152 1.08 -1.38 -18.23
N LYS A 153 0.96 -1.77 -16.97
CA LYS A 153 1.16 -0.89 -15.81
C LYS A 153 1.98 -1.59 -14.73
N LEU A 154 2.69 -0.78 -13.95
CA LEU A 154 3.49 -1.21 -12.81
C LEU A 154 2.98 -0.54 -11.54
N ALA A 155 2.90 -1.29 -10.44
CA ALA A 155 2.62 -0.76 -9.11
C ALA A 155 3.69 -1.17 -8.10
N ALA A 156 4.35 -0.21 -7.47
CA ALA A 156 5.30 -0.43 -6.39
C ALA A 156 4.56 -0.46 -5.04
N ILE A 157 4.44 -1.64 -4.45
CA ILE A 157 3.79 -1.86 -3.15
C ILE A 157 4.83 -2.24 -2.09
N ASP A 158 4.41 -2.42 -0.85
CA ASP A 158 5.27 -2.88 0.26
C ASP A 158 6.61 -2.14 0.35
N ASN A 159 6.53 -0.85 0.71
CA ASN A 159 7.68 0.05 0.82
C ASN A 159 8.03 0.34 2.29
N GLY A 160 7.63 -0.55 3.21
CA GLY A 160 7.77 -0.35 4.65
C GLY A 160 9.20 -0.48 5.19
N LEU A 161 10.14 -0.93 4.36
CA LEU A 161 11.53 -1.21 4.73
C LEU A 161 12.53 -0.46 3.83
N ALA A 162 12.37 0.86 3.72
CA ALA A 162 13.28 1.77 3.04
C ALA A 162 13.95 2.76 4.01
#